data_AF-A0A3D0WCU6-F1
#
_entry.id   AF-A0A3D0WCU6-F1
#
_cell.length_a   1.000
_cell.length_b   1.000
_cell.length_c   1.000
_cell.angle_alpha   90.00
_cell.angle_beta   90.00
_cell.angle_gamma   90.00
#
_symmetry.space_group_name_H-M   'P 1'
#
loop_
_entity.id
_entity.type
_entity.pdbx_description
1 polymer ?
#
loop_
_entity_poly.entity_id
_entity_poly.type
_entity_poly.pdbx_seq_one_letter_code
_entity_poly.pdbx_strand_id
1 'polypeptide(L)'
;MRAAVPLLLLVTAIPATAQEGTSAAATRTYLKRIEAIDRAGPRLNSVIAVAPDAEAQARRLDDEQAKGRVRSPVHGWPVLIKDNIETVELPTTAGSLALKDNLTRRDAPVAARL
;
A
#
# COMPACT_ATOMS: atom_id res chain seq x y z
N MET A 1 24.38 15.24 9.99
CA MET A 1 23.16 14.41 10.20
C MET A 1 22.04 14.98 9.34
N ARG A 2 21.47 14.19 8.42
CA ARG A 2 20.18 14.50 7.77
C ARG A 2 19.25 13.34 8.10
N ALA A 3 18.25 13.57 8.94
CA ALA A 3 17.21 12.58 9.19
C ALA A 3 16.31 12.53 7.96
N ALA A 4 16.46 11.47 7.15
CA ALA A 4 15.44 11.11 6.18
C ALA A 4 14.24 10.59 6.98
N VAL A 5 13.15 11.36 7.02
CA VAL A 5 11.88 10.91 7.59
C VAL A 5 11.34 9.84 6.63
N PRO A 6 11.25 8.57 7.03
CA PRO A 6 10.81 7.53 6.12
C PRO A 6 9.29 7.64 5.94
N LEU A 7 8.88 7.74 4.68
CA LEU A 7 7.48 7.75 4.31
C LEU A 7 7.04 6.30 4.06
N LEU A 8 6.10 5.76 4.82
CA LEU A 8 5.21 4.71 4.28
C LEU A 8 4.29 5.45 3.30
N LEU A 9 4.15 4.98 2.07
CA LEU A 9 3.30 5.61 1.05
C LEU A 9 1.80 5.41 1.42
N LEU A 10 0.88 6.30 1.00
CA LEU A 10 -0.38 5.90 0.34
C LEU A 10 -0.35 6.56 -1.05
N VAL A 11 -0.48 5.78 -2.13
CA VAL A 11 -0.80 6.41 -3.42
C VAL A 11 -2.25 6.84 -3.35
N THR A 12 -2.47 8.14 -3.20
CA THR A 12 -3.78 8.76 -3.35
C THR A 12 -4.21 8.58 -4.80
N ALA A 13 -5.17 7.68 -5.04
CA ALA A 13 -6.08 7.65 -6.18
C ALA A 13 -5.55 8.31 -7.47
N ILE A 14 -4.40 7.86 -7.98
CA ILE A 14 -4.18 7.91 -9.42
C ILE A 14 -5.13 6.83 -9.94
N PRO A 15 -6.17 7.17 -10.73
CA PRO A 15 -6.93 6.12 -11.38
C PRO A 15 -5.91 5.29 -12.14
N ALA A 16 -5.86 3.98 -11.85
CA ALA A 16 -5.21 3.07 -12.77
C ALA A 16 -5.88 3.35 -14.12
N THR A 17 -5.12 3.94 -15.04
CA THR A 17 -5.60 4.27 -16.39
C THR A 17 -6.30 3.03 -16.88
N ALA A 18 -7.58 3.14 -17.26
CA ALA A 18 -8.48 2.00 -17.45
C ALA A 18 -7.97 1.14 -18.61
N GLN A 19 -7.02 0.26 -18.28
CA GLN A 19 -6.14 -0.46 -19.18
C GLN A 19 -6.27 -1.94 -18.82
N GLU A 20 -7.52 -2.40 -18.91
CA GLU A 20 -7.93 -3.80 -19.06
C GLU A 20 -7.17 -4.79 -18.16
N GLY A 21 -6.97 -4.41 -16.90
CA GLY A 21 -6.03 -5.05 -15.99
C GLY A 21 -6.65 -5.34 -14.63
N THR A 22 -6.30 -6.49 -14.08
CA THR A 22 -6.73 -6.92 -12.74
C THR A 22 -6.02 -6.13 -11.64
N SER A 23 -6.61 -6.08 -10.44
CA SER A 23 -5.99 -5.57 -9.21
C SER A 23 -4.62 -6.21 -8.99
N ALA A 24 -4.48 -7.52 -9.22
CA ALA A 24 -3.22 -8.24 -9.13
C ALA A 24 -2.18 -7.77 -10.17
N ALA A 25 -2.61 -7.35 -11.37
CA ALA A 25 -1.72 -6.80 -12.40
C ALA A 25 -1.28 -5.36 -12.06
N ALA A 26 -2.21 -4.52 -11.58
CA ALA A 26 -1.91 -3.17 -11.11
C ALA A 26 -0.94 -3.19 -9.92
N THR A 27 -1.24 -4.00 -8.89
CA THR A 27 -0.38 -4.21 -7.72
C THR A 27 1.02 -4.65 -8.12
N ARG A 28 1.15 -5.70 -8.96
CA ARG A 28 2.45 -6.19 -9.46
C ARG A 28 3.23 -5.13 -10.24
N THR A 29 2.53 -4.25 -10.96
CA THR A 29 3.15 -3.14 -11.70
C THR A 29 3.74 -2.10 -10.75
N TYR A 30 3.01 -1.71 -9.69
CA TYR A 30 3.52 -0.77 -8.69
C TYR A 30 4.65 -1.38 -7.85
N LEU A 31 4.57 -2.66 -7.46
CA LEU A 31 5.65 -3.36 -6.77
C LEU A 31 6.97 -3.34 -7.59
N LYS A 32 6.89 -3.63 -8.89
CA LYS A 32 8.04 -3.52 -9.81
C LYS A 32 8.60 -2.09 -9.90
N ARG A 33 7.74 -1.06 -9.87
CA ARG A 33 8.17 0.35 -9.89
C ARG A 33 8.83 0.77 -8.58
N ILE A 34 8.31 0.30 -7.43
CA ILE A 34 8.94 0.51 -6.12
C ILE A 34 10.33 -0.12 -6.13
N GLU A 35 10.48 -1.36 -6.58
CA GLU A 35 11.80 -2.00 -6.65
C GLU A 35 12.77 -1.23 -7.56
N ALA A 36 12.36 -0.92 -8.80
CA ALA A 36 13.22 -0.27 -9.78
C ALA A 36 13.60 1.19 -9.45
N ILE A 37 12.72 1.93 -8.77
CA ILE A 37 12.87 3.40 -8.57
C ILE A 37 13.15 3.76 -7.10
N ASP A 38 12.47 3.10 -6.16
CA ASP A 38 12.57 3.42 -4.73
C ASP A 38 13.75 2.73 -4.04
N ARG A 39 13.99 1.45 -4.39
CA ARG A 39 15.02 0.59 -3.78
C ARG A 39 16.31 0.54 -4.59
N ALA A 40 16.19 0.28 -5.88
CA ALA A 40 17.26 0.37 -6.85
C ALA A 40 17.28 1.76 -7.52
N GLY A 41 17.87 1.87 -8.71
CA GLY A 41 17.81 3.07 -9.54
C GLY A 41 18.23 4.36 -8.79
N PRO A 42 17.40 5.42 -8.78
CA PRO A 42 17.68 6.68 -8.08
C PRO A 42 17.52 6.60 -6.55
N ARG A 43 17.06 5.48 -5.99
CA ARG A 43 16.92 5.21 -4.55
C ARG A 43 16.13 6.29 -3.80
N LEU A 44 14.87 6.49 -4.18
CA LEU A 44 14.03 7.53 -3.58
C LEU A 44 13.75 7.29 -2.08
N ASN A 45 13.74 6.04 -1.61
CA ASN A 45 13.44 5.67 -0.21
C ASN A 45 12.13 6.30 0.34
N SER A 46 11.13 6.45 -0.54
CA SER A 46 9.82 7.04 -0.32
C SER A 46 8.74 6.03 0.13
N VAL A 47 9.11 4.76 0.26
CA VAL A 47 8.30 3.69 0.85
C VAL A 47 9.08 3.07 2.02
N ILE A 48 8.55 3.00 3.25
CA ILE A 48 9.27 2.32 4.35
C ILE A 48 9.05 0.79 4.32
N ALA A 49 7.82 0.33 4.07
CA ALA A 49 7.45 -1.08 4.02
C ALA A 49 6.36 -1.37 2.96
N VAL A 50 6.13 -2.65 2.69
CA VAL A 50 5.06 -3.15 1.81
C VAL A 50 4.34 -4.27 2.56
N ALA A 51 3.00 -4.32 2.49
CA ALA A 51 2.23 -5.38 3.12
C ALA A 51 2.63 -6.75 2.51
N PRO A 52 2.99 -7.76 3.33
CA PRO A 52 3.55 -9.01 2.82
C PRO A 52 2.55 -9.82 1.98
N ASP A 53 1.25 -9.60 2.15
CA ASP A 53 0.18 -10.27 1.40
C ASP A 53 -0.47 -9.39 0.32
N ALA A 54 0.13 -8.25 -0.06
CA ALA A 54 -0.47 -7.29 -1.01
C ALA A 54 -0.95 -7.92 -2.33
N GLU A 55 -0.17 -8.83 -2.94
CA GLU A 55 -0.62 -9.56 -4.13
C GLU A 55 -1.80 -10.52 -3.86
N ALA A 56 -1.88 -11.08 -2.65
CA ALA A 56 -2.98 -11.95 -2.25
C ALA A 56 -4.25 -11.14 -1.93
N GLN A 57 -4.13 -9.95 -1.32
CA GLN A 57 -5.23 -8.99 -1.18
C GLN A 57 -5.82 -8.63 -2.56
N ALA A 58 -4.95 -8.26 -3.50
CA ALA A 58 -5.34 -7.90 -4.86
C ALA A 58 -6.10 -9.02 -5.58
N ARG A 59 -5.59 -10.26 -5.53
CA ARG A 59 -6.28 -11.45 -6.10
C ARG A 59 -7.65 -11.70 -5.48
N ARG A 60 -7.82 -11.49 -4.16
CA ARG A 60 -9.12 -11.62 -3.49
C ARG A 60 -10.13 -10.59 -4.01
N LEU A 61 -9.68 -9.36 -4.30
CA LEU A 61 -10.53 -8.31 -4.87
C LEU A 61 -10.90 -8.60 -6.34
N ASP A 62 -9.98 -9.17 -7.13
CA ASP A 62 -10.27 -9.67 -8.48
C ASP A 62 -11.33 -10.78 -8.47
N ASP A 63 -11.17 -11.77 -7.58
CA ASP A 63 -12.10 -12.88 -7.38
C ASP A 63 -13.50 -12.43 -6.93
N GLU A 64 -13.61 -11.27 -6.28
CA GLU A 64 -14.88 -10.66 -5.88
C GLU A 64 -15.52 -9.89 -7.02
N GLN A 65 -14.73 -9.09 -7.75
CA GLN A 65 -15.18 -8.35 -8.93
C GLN A 65 -15.70 -9.30 -10.02
N ALA A 66 -15.03 -10.43 -10.25
CA ALA A 66 -15.47 -11.49 -11.16
C ALA A 66 -16.81 -12.15 -10.73
N LYS A 67 -17.18 -12.04 -9.44
CA LYS A 67 -18.46 -12.51 -8.88
C LYS A 67 -19.49 -11.38 -8.73
N GLY A 68 -19.25 -10.22 -9.36
CA GLY A 68 -20.13 -9.04 -9.29
C GLY A 68 -20.11 -8.32 -7.93
N ARG A 69 -19.14 -8.60 -7.07
CA ARG A 69 -19.01 -8.00 -5.73
C ARG A 69 -17.97 -6.88 -5.74
N VAL A 70 -18.41 -5.67 -6.05
CA VAL A 70 -17.58 -4.45 -5.96
C VAL A 70 -17.88 -3.76 -4.63
N ARG A 71 -16.85 -3.53 -3.80
CA ARG A 71 -17.00 -3.01 -2.43
C ARG A 71 -17.13 -1.48 -2.36
N SER A 72 -16.39 -0.77 -3.19
CA SER A 72 -16.27 0.70 -3.19
C SER A 72 -15.90 1.20 -4.60
N PRO A 73 -16.01 2.51 -4.89
CA PRO A 73 -15.51 3.09 -6.15
C PRO A 73 -14.00 2.90 -6.40
N VAL A 74 -13.23 2.49 -5.37
CA VAL A 74 -11.79 2.22 -5.44
C VAL A 74 -11.47 0.73 -5.23
N HIS A 75 -12.46 -0.16 -5.40
CA HIS A 75 -12.29 -1.61 -5.26
C HIS A 75 -11.12 -2.12 -6.12
N GLY A 76 -10.21 -2.87 -5.50
CA GLY A 76 -9.05 -3.42 -6.18
C GLY A 76 -7.92 -2.42 -6.48
N TRP A 77 -8.02 -1.15 -6.07
CA TRP A 77 -6.97 -0.17 -6.34
C TRP A 77 -5.79 -0.37 -5.37
N PRO A 78 -4.54 -0.48 -5.86
CA PRO A 78 -3.38 -0.54 -4.99
C PRO A 78 -3.16 0.82 -4.32
N VAL A 79 -3.34 0.81 -3.00
CA VAL A 79 -3.03 1.88 -2.07
C VAL A 79 -2.00 1.33 -1.06
N LEU A 80 -1.34 2.19 -0.29
CA LEU A 80 -0.46 1.81 0.83
C LEU A 80 -0.91 2.70 2.03
N ILE A 81 -0.35 2.76 3.24
CA ILE A 81 -0.83 3.72 4.27
C ILE A 81 0.31 4.62 4.82
N LYS A 82 0.09 5.94 5.03
CA LYS A 82 1.12 6.83 5.63
C LYS A 82 1.50 6.35 7.03
N ASP A 83 2.79 6.34 7.38
CA ASP A 83 3.35 5.67 8.58
C ASP A 83 2.88 6.21 9.95
N ASN A 84 2.02 7.24 9.95
CA ASN A 84 1.35 7.78 11.13
C ASN A 84 -0.17 7.46 11.15
N ILE A 85 -0.61 6.53 10.32
CA ILE A 85 -1.97 6.01 10.19
C ILE A 85 -1.88 4.50 10.36
N GLU A 86 -2.78 3.94 11.18
CA GLU A 86 -2.71 2.55 11.62
C GLU A 86 -3.31 1.60 10.58
N THR A 87 -2.66 0.43 10.39
CA THR A 87 -3.22 -0.73 9.68
C THR A 87 -3.06 -2.00 10.50
N VAL A 88 -3.84 -3.03 10.18
CA VAL A 88 -3.75 -4.35 10.84
C VAL A 88 -2.44 -5.09 10.54
N GLU A 89 -1.89 -4.95 9.32
CA GLU A 89 -0.79 -5.78 8.82
C GLU A 89 0.61 -5.25 9.14
N LEU A 90 0.77 -3.94 9.38
CA LEU A 90 2.09 -3.28 9.47
C LEU A 90 2.23 -2.44 10.75
N PRO A 91 3.42 -2.39 11.38
CA PRO A 91 3.69 -1.45 12.46
C PRO A 91 3.53 0.01 12.01
N THR A 92 3.01 0.86 12.91
CA THR A 92 2.85 2.30 12.68
C THR A 92 3.98 3.04 13.39
N THR A 93 5.06 3.38 12.69
CA THR A 93 6.29 3.84 13.34
C THR A 93 6.40 5.36 13.47
N ALA A 94 5.54 6.13 12.77
CA ALA A 94 5.64 7.58 12.60
C ALA A 94 7.07 8.07 12.21
N GLY A 95 7.83 7.24 11.52
CA GLY A 95 9.23 7.44 11.17
C GLY A 95 10.24 7.32 12.31
N SER A 96 9.86 6.73 13.45
CA SER A 96 10.68 6.66 14.66
C SER A 96 11.04 5.22 15.05
N LEU A 97 12.34 4.98 15.30
CA LEU A 97 12.83 3.70 15.81
C LEU A 97 12.24 3.33 17.18
N ALA A 98 11.76 4.31 17.97
CA ALA A 98 11.07 4.08 19.23
C ALA A 98 9.71 3.36 19.05
N LEU A 99 9.14 3.42 17.84
CA LEU A 99 7.84 2.84 17.49
C LEU A 99 7.97 1.75 16.39
N LYS A 100 9.19 1.26 16.11
CA LYS A 100 9.44 0.28 15.03
C LYS A 100 8.59 -1.00 15.13
N ASP A 101 8.26 -1.41 16.36
CA ASP A 101 7.49 -2.62 16.68
C ASP A 101 6.04 -2.29 17.10
N ASN A 102 5.57 -1.05 16.89
CA ASN A 102 4.24 -0.57 17.29
C ASN A 102 3.13 -1.12 16.36
N LEU A 103 2.81 -2.40 16.51
CA LEU A 103 1.73 -3.07 15.78
C LEU A 103 0.42 -2.99 16.58
N THR A 104 -0.47 -2.08 16.18
CA THR A 104 -1.73 -1.79 16.88
C THR A 104 -2.82 -2.85 16.66
N ARG A 105 -2.66 -3.71 15.63
CA ARG A 105 -3.61 -4.75 15.20
C ARG A 105 -5.01 -4.22 14.89
N ARG A 106 -5.11 -2.96 14.46
CA ARG A 106 -6.37 -2.33 14.03
C ARG A 106 -6.11 -1.30 12.95
N ASP A 107 -7.08 -1.12 12.08
CA ASP A 107 -7.07 -0.02 11.13
C ASP A 107 -7.47 1.31 11.80
N ALA A 108 -6.89 2.40 11.32
CA ALA A 108 -7.40 3.73 11.60
C ALA A 108 -8.75 3.94 10.85
N PRO A 109 -9.64 4.84 11.33
CA PRO A 109 -10.95 5.06 10.72
C PRO A 109 -10.95 5.47 9.24
N VAL A 110 -9.83 5.98 8.71
CA VAL A 110 -9.64 6.27 7.28
C VAL A 110 -9.26 5.02 6.49
N ALA A 111 -8.38 4.16 7.02
CA ALA A 111 -7.94 2.94 6.36
C ALA A 111 -9.08 1.91 6.28
N ALA A 112 -9.87 1.78 7.35
CA ALA A 112 -11.06 0.92 7.43
C ALA A 112 -12.23 1.32 6.49
N ARG A 113 -12.07 2.36 5.66
CA ARG A 113 -13.08 2.90 4.73
C ARG A 113 -12.66 2.86 3.26
N LEU A 114 -11.51 2.27 2.93
CA LEU A 114 -10.99 2.12 1.56
C LEU A 114 -11.60 0.88 0.86
#